data_AF-A0A3L7AJW6-F1
#
_entry.id   AF-A0A3L7AJW6-F1
#
_cell.length_a   1.000
_cell.length_b   1.000
_cell.length_c   1.000
_cell.angle_alpha   90.00
_cell.angle_beta   90.00
_cell.angle_gamma   90.00
#
_symmetry.space_group_name_H-M   'P 1'
#
loop_
_entity.id
_entity.type
_entity.pdbx_description
1 polymer ?
#
loop_
_entity_poly.entity_id
_entity_poly.type
_entity_poly.pdbx_seq_one_letter_code
_entity_poly.pdbx_strand_id
1 'polypeptide(L)'
;MALITYSPSGTGPGAIAKLVWAASQALLQAARDGQREAAEQIGMWLANTRPDPRCTPRVQRTIDRSLEIARARLGGAGPDFQPIQPDDGEAA
;
A
#
# COMPACT_ATOMS: atom_id res chain seq x y z
N MET A 1 5.61 11.96 -16.81
CA MET A 1 5.33 11.14 -15.61
C MET A 1 3.84 11.30 -15.32
N ALA A 2 3.01 10.34 -15.75
CA ALA A 2 1.56 10.45 -15.62
C ALA A 2 1.14 9.96 -14.24
N LEU A 3 0.71 10.89 -13.38
CA LEU A 3 0.08 10.57 -12.10
C LEU A 3 -1.23 9.84 -12.43
N ILE A 4 -1.33 8.54 -12.17
CA ILE A 4 -2.59 7.81 -12.30
C ILE A 4 -3.51 8.31 -11.18
N THR A 5 -4.32 9.32 -11.48
CA THR A 5 -5.33 9.83 -10.55
C THR A 5 -6.54 8.92 -10.63
N TYR A 6 -6.60 7.91 -9.76
CA TYR A 6 -7.75 7.02 -9.69
C TYR A 6 -8.84 7.70 -8.86
N SER A 7 -9.87 8.26 -9.49
CA SER A 7 -11.04 8.83 -8.81
C SER A 7 -11.95 7.69 -8.34
N PRO A 8 -12.07 7.42 -7.02
CA PRO A 8 -12.92 6.33 -6.55
C PRO A 8 -14.39 6.72 -6.70
N SER A 9 -15.10 6.10 -7.63
CA SER A 9 -16.56 6.17 -7.73
C SER A 9 -17.15 5.08 -6.82
N GLY A 10 -17.24 5.38 -5.52
CA GLY A 10 -17.96 4.56 -4.53
C GLY A 10 -17.33 4.56 -3.13
N THR A 11 -18.18 4.56 -2.10
CA THR A 11 -17.78 4.53 -0.68
C THR A 11 -17.85 3.13 -0.05
N GLY A 12 -18.36 2.13 -0.78
CA GLY A 12 -18.56 0.77 -0.29
C GLY A 12 -17.32 -0.14 -0.36
N PRO A 13 -17.38 -1.36 0.22
CA PRO A 13 -16.26 -2.31 0.30
C PRO A 13 -15.63 -2.67 -1.05
N GLY A 14 -16.43 -2.67 -2.12
CA GLY A 14 -15.96 -2.93 -3.48
C GLY A 14 -15.03 -1.86 -4.04
N ALA A 15 -15.13 -0.61 -3.57
CA ALA A 15 -14.26 0.48 -4.01
C ALA A 15 -12.85 0.34 -3.41
N ILE A 16 -12.76 0.01 -2.11
CA ILE A 16 -11.47 -0.29 -1.45
C ILE A 16 -10.80 -1.52 -2.05
N ALA A 17 -11.56 -2.58 -2.34
CA ALA A 17 -10.99 -3.77 -2.96
C ALA A 17 -10.35 -3.46 -4.33
N LYS A 18 -10.99 -2.61 -5.16
CA LYS A 18 -10.44 -2.17 -6.44
C LYS A 18 -9.18 -1.31 -6.28
N LEU A 19 -9.21 -0.36 -5.34
CA LEU A 19 -8.06 0.50 -5.05
C LEU A 19 -6.87 -0.30 -4.55
N VAL A 20 -7.08 -1.19 -3.58
CA VAL A 20 -6.05 -2.10 -3.06
C VAL A 20 -5.51 -2.99 -4.17
N TRP A 21 -6.38 -3.55 -5.01
CA TRP A 21 -5.93 -4.37 -6.14
C TRP A 21 -5.02 -3.59 -7.10
N ALA A 22 -5.44 -2.40 -7.51
CA ALA A 22 -4.66 -1.55 -8.42
C ALA A 22 -3.31 -1.13 -7.80
N ALA A 23 -3.32 -0.71 -6.53
CA ALA A 23 -2.11 -0.32 -5.81
C ALA A 23 -1.17 -1.52 -5.59
N SER A 24 -1.69 -2.70 -5.25
CA SER A 24 -0.91 -3.94 -5.17
C SER A 24 -0.23 -4.27 -6.50
N GLN A 25 -0.93 -4.14 -7.64
CA GLN A 25 -0.32 -4.35 -8.95
C GLN A 25 0.78 -3.32 -9.25
N ALA A 26 0.53 -2.04 -8.96
CA ALA A 26 1.50 -0.98 -9.15
C ALA A 26 2.76 -1.17 -8.29
N LEU A 27 2.59 -1.58 -7.02
CA LEU A 27 3.68 -1.92 -6.12
C LEU A 27 4.56 -3.03 -6.69
N LEU A 28 3.94 -4.13 -7.13
CA LEU A 28 4.67 -5.28 -7.68
C LEU A 28 5.40 -4.92 -8.98
N GLN A 29 4.79 -4.07 -9.82
CA GLN A 29 5.44 -3.58 -11.04
C GLN A 29 6.63 -2.68 -10.70
N ALA A 30 6.47 -1.71 -9.80
CA ALA A 30 7.56 -0.83 -9.35
C ALA A 30 8.71 -1.64 -8.73
N ALA A 31 8.40 -2.64 -7.91
CA ALA A 31 9.40 -3.54 -7.33
C ALA A 31 10.11 -4.39 -8.38
N ARG A 32 9.39 -4.86 -9.41
CA ARG A 32 9.98 -5.59 -10.54
C ARG A 32 10.94 -4.72 -11.34
N ASP A 33 10.58 -3.45 -11.55
CA ASP A 33 11.37 -2.48 -12.33
C ASP A 33 12.50 -1.83 -11.52
N GLY A 34 12.64 -2.18 -10.24
CA GLY A 34 13.66 -1.62 -9.36
C GLY A 34 13.41 -0.16 -8.95
N GLN A 35 12.20 0.36 -9.17
CA GLN A 35 11.80 1.71 -8.78
C GLN A 35 11.50 1.78 -7.29
N ARG A 36 12.56 1.77 -6.47
CA ARG A 36 12.46 1.66 -5.01
C ARG A 36 11.59 2.75 -4.39
N GLU A 37 11.79 4.02 -4.75
CA GLU A 37 11.02 5.14 -4.20
C GLU A 37 9.51 5.03 -4.49
N ALA A 38 9.14 4.69 -5.73
CA ALA A 38 7.75 4.48 -6.11
C ALA A 38 7.13 3.29 -5.35
N ALA A 39 7.87 2.19 -5.23
CA ALA A 39 7.43 1.04 -4.46
C ALA A 39 7.25 1.36 -2.97
N GLU A 40 8.14 2.16 -2.37
CA GLU A 40 8.04 2.65 -0.99
C GLU A 40 6.80 3.50 -0.76
N GLN A 41 6.53 4.47 -1.64
CA GLN A 41 5.33 5.30 -1.55
C GLN A 41 4.04 4.48 -1.63
N ILE A 42 3.95 3.56 -2.60
CA ILE A 42 2.76 2.71 -2.78
C ILE A 42 2.61 1.73 -1.61
N GLY A 43 3.72 1.15 -1.16
CA GLY A 43 3.73 0.22 -0.04
C GLY A 43 3.28 0.89 1.26
N MET A 44 3.71 2.13 1.52
CA MET A 44 3.26 2.93 2.64
C MET A 44 1.75 3.22 2.56
N TRP A 45 1.22 3.56 1.37
CA TRP A 45 -0.22 3.75 1.19
C TRP A 45 -1.02 2.47 1.51
N LEU A 46 -0.55 1.32 1.03
CA LEU A 46 -1.17 0.02 1.31
C LEU A 46 -1.13 -0.33 2.81
N ALA A 47 0.01 -0.08 3.48
CA ALA A 47 0.15 -0.32 4.92
C ALA A 47 -0.82 0.55 5.74
N ASN A 48 -0.98 1.83 5.37
CA ASN A 48 -1.95 2.73 6.00
C ASN A 48 -3.41 2.40 5.65
N THR A 49 -3.66 1.71 4.53
CA THR A 49 -5.01 1.25 4.14
C THR A 49 -5.44 0.00 4.92
N ARG A 50 -4.49 -0.80 5.42
CA ARG A 50 -4.73 -2.04 6.17
C ARG A 50 -5.69 -1.89 7.37
N PRO A 51 -5.59 -0.86 8.25
CA PRO A 51 -6.49 -0.68 9.39
C PRO A 51 -7.89 -0.14 9.02
N ASP A 52 -8.16 0.20 7.75
CA ASP A 52 -9.48 0.73 7.36
C ASP A 52 -10.59 -0.31 7.63
N PRO A 53 -11.70 0.07 8.29
CA PRO A 53 -12.79 -0.87 8.65
C PRO A 53 -13.48 -1.51 7.43
N ARG A 54 -13.32 -0.94 6.23
CA ARG A 54 -13.84 -1.50 4.97
C ARG A 54 -12.89 -2.53 4.35
N CYS A 55 -11.66 -2.66 4.85
CA CYS A 55 -10.73 -3.71 4.45
C CYS A 55 -11.13 -5.06 5.05
N THR A 56 -11.85 -5.84 4.26
CA THR A 56 -12.17 -7.24 4.60
C THR A 56 -10.88 -8.06 4.82
N PRO A 57 -10.93 -9.18 5.56
CA PRO A 57 -9.76 -10.03 5.78
C PRO A 57 -9.08 -10.51 4.49
N ARG A 58 -9.85 -10.66 3.40
CA ARG A 58 -9.31 -11.04 2.08
C ARG A 58 -8.50 -9.90 1.43
N VAL A 59 -8.95 -8.67 1.60
CA VAL A 59 -8.25 -7.47 1.13
C VAL A 59 -6.95 -7.29 1.92
N GLN A 60 -6.99 -7.44 3.25
CA GLN A 60 -5.80 -7.37 4.09
C GLN A 60 -4.74 -8.42 3.69
N ARG A 61 -5.13 -9.67 3.42
CA ARG A 61 -4.19 -10.68 2.91
C ARG A 61 -3.55 -10.31 1.57
N THR A 62 -4.27 -9.60 0.71
CA THR A 62 -3.75 -9.14 -0.57
C THR A 62 -2.70 -8.05 -0.37
N ILE A 63 -2.95 -7.12 0.56
CA ILE A 63 -1.99 -6.10 0.99
C ILE A 63 -0.73 -6.79 1.52
N ASP A 64 -0.87 -7.63 2.54
CA ASP A 64 0.25 -8.29 3.22
C ASP A 64 1.14 -9.06 2.24
N ARG A 65 0.53 -9.84 1.34
CA ARG A 65 1.27 -10.63 0.35
C ARG A 65 1.99 -9.76 -0.68
N SER A 66 1.38 -8.66 -1.09
CA SER A 66 2.00 -7.73 -2.06
C SER A 66 3.21 -7.04 -1.45
N LEU A 67 3.12 -6.61 -0.19
CA LEU A 67 4.21 -6.01 0.55
C LEU A 67 5.36 -6.99 0.77
N GLU A 68 5.06 -8.25 1.14
CA GLU A 68 6.06 -9.31 1.31
C GLU A 68 6.85 -9.56 0.02
N ILE A 69 6.16 -9.71 -1.11
CA ILE A 69 6.79 -9.95 -2.42
C ILE A 69 7.66 -8.74 -2.83
N ALA A 70 7.15 -7.52 -2.65
CA ALA A 70 7.89 -6.31 -2.99
C ALA A 70 9.16 -6.15 -2.14
N ARG A 71 9.10 -6.43 -0.82
CA ARG A 71 10.27 -6.41 0.07
C ARG A 71 11.32 -7.43 -0.33
N ALA A 72 10.89 -8.67 -0.58
CA ALA A 72 11.79 -9.74 -1.02
C ALA A 72 12.51 -9.35 -2.32
N ARG A 73 11.81 -8.69 -3.24
CA ARG A 73 12.38 -8.27 -4.52
C ARG A 73 13.36 -7.10 -4.40
N LEU A 74 13.08 -6.13 -3.52
CA LEU A 74 13.87 -4.92 -3.34
C LEU A 74 15.06 -5.08 -2.38
N GLY A 75 15.33 -6.30 -1.89
CA GLY A 75 16.52 -6.59 -1.08
C GLY A 75 16.32 -6.45 0.43
N GLY A 76 15.08 -6.53 0.93
CA GLY A 76 14.78 -6.80 2.35
C GLY A 76 15.16 -5.73 3.39
N ALA A 77 15.86 -4.65 3.02
CA ALA A 77 16.38 -3.64 3.95
C ALA A 77 16.12 -2.18 3.52
N GLY A 78 15.06 -1.92 2.74
CA GLY A 78 14.50 -0.57 2.61
C GLY A 78 13.61 -0.27 3.81
N PRO A 79 13.27 1.01 4.11
CA PRO A 79 12.33 1.35 5.16
C PRO A 79 11.17 0.38 5.06
N ASP A 80 10.97 -0.43 6.11
CA ASP A 80 9.76 -1.22 6.25
C ASP A 80 8.63 -0.29 5.80
N PHE A 81 7.75 -0.73 4.90
CA PHE A 81 6.55 0.01 4.52
C PHE A 81 5.69 0.30 5.77
N GLN A 82 6.22 1.05 6.71
CA GLN A 82 5.72 1.28 8.03
C GLN A 82 4.58 2.28 7.82
N PRO A 83 3.43 2.00 8.43
CA PRO A 83 2.38 2.99 8.50
C PRO A 83 2.97 4.31 9.02
N ILE A 84 2.40 5.42 8.56
CA ILE A 84 2.70 6.70 9.17
C ILE A 84 2.07 6.61 10.56
N GLN A 85 2.89 6.59 11.61
CA GLN A 85 2.36 6.66 12.96
C GLN A 85 1.60 7.99 13.07
N PRO A 86 0.36 7.99 13.57
CA PRO A 86 -0.25 9.24 13.99
C PRO A 86 0.72 9.86 15.01
N ASP A 87 1.03 11.13 14.82
CA ASP A 87 1.81 11.92 15.76
C ASP A 87 1.06 11.87 17.10
N ASP A 88 1.44 10.92 17.97
CA ASP A 88 0.97 10.86 19.35
C ASP A 88 1.54 12.11 20.02
N GLY A 89 0.77 13.19 19.93
CA GLY A 89 1.13 14.49 20.44
C GLY A 89 1.65 14.36 21.87
N GLU A 90 2.76 15.06 22.12
CA GLU A 90 3.32 15.31 23.44
C GLU A 90 2.20 15.49 24.47
N ALA A 91 2.01 14.47 25.32
CA ALA A 91 1.31 14.65 26.57
C ALA A 91 2.25 15.44 27.49
N ALA A 92 1.92 16.73 27.63
CA ALA A 92 2.54 17.68 28.56
C ALA A 92 2.48 17.21 30.02
#